data_AF-A0A7K2PDA9-F1
#
_entry.id   AF-A0A7K2PDA9-F1
#
_cell.length_a   1.000
_cell.length_b   1.000
_cell.length_c   1.000
_cell.angle_alpha   90.00
_cell.angle_beta   90.00
_cell.angle_gamma   90.00
#
_symmetry.space_group_name_H-M   'P 1'
#
loop_
_entity.id
_entity.type
_entity.pdbx_description
1 polymer ?
#
loop_
_entity_poly.entity_id
_entity_poly.type
_entity_poly.pdbx_seq_one_letter_code
_entity_poly.pdbx_strand_id
1 'polypeptide(L)' 'MGSVRVAIVGVGNCAASLVQGVEYYKDADPAAKVPGLMHVQFGDYHVSDIEFVAAF' A
#
# COMPACT_ATOMS: atom_id res chain seq x y z
N MET A 1 -4.59 15.10 -3.27
CA MET A 1 -3.63 14.17 -3.90
C MET A 1 -4.40 13.04 -4.57
N GLY A 2 -3.83 12.44 -5.62
CA GLY A 2 -4.47 11.36 -6.38
C GLY A 2 -4.16 9.98 -5.80
N SER A 3 -5.00 8.99 -6.09
CA SER A 3 -4.75 7.59 -5.73
C SER A 3 -3.83 6.90 -6.73
N VAL A 4 -3.05 5.94 -6.26
CA VAL A 4 -2.33 4.97 -7.09
C VAL A 4 -3.25 3.78 -7.32
N ARG A 5 -3.83 3.69 -8.52
CA ARG A 5 -4.78 2.63 -8.86
C ARG A 5 -4.03 1.36 -9.25
N VAL A 6 -4.16 0.32 -8.43
CA VAL A 6 -3.44 -0.96 -8.56
C VAL A 6 -4.39 -2.07 -9.01
N ALA A 7 -3.94 -2.85 -10.00
CA ALA A 7 -4.58 -4.11 -10.39
C ALA A 7 -3.68 -5.29 -9.98
N ILE A 8 -4.28 -6.36 -9.46
CA ILE A 8 -3.56 -7.58 -9.05
C ILE A 8 -3.79 -8.68 -10.10
N VAL A 9 -2.71 -9.36 -10.52
CA VAL A 9 -2.80 -10.58 -11.35
C VAL A 9 -2.22 -11.73 -10.54
N GLY A 10 -3.08 -12.67 -10.15
CA GLY A 10 -2.79 -13.75 -9.21
C GLY A 10 -3.12 -13.39 -7.77
N VAL A 11 -4.31 -13.79 -7.30
CA VAL A 11 -4.75 -13.58 -5.91
C VAL A 11 -4.27 -14.73 -5.01
N GLY A 12 -2.97 -14.70 -4.69
CA GLY A 12 -2.33 -15.65 -3.77
C GLY A 12 -1.81 -14.99 -2.49
N ASN A 13 -0.91 -15.68 -1.78
CA ASN A 13 -0.34 -15.18 -0.52
C ASN A 13 0.34 -13.81 -0.66
N CYS A 14 1.02 -13.55 -1.78
CA CYS A 14 1.66 -12.24 -2.01
C CYS A 14 0.63 -11.12 -2.11
N ALA A 15 -0.50 -11.35 -2.79
CA ALA A 15 -1.59 -10.39 -2.88
C ALA A 15 -2.22 -10.15 -1.51
N ALA A 16 -2.45 -11.21 -0.73
CA ALA A 16 -2.98 -11.10 0.63
C ALA A 16 -2.05 -10.26 1.53
N SER A 17 -0.75 -10.55 1.54
CA SER A 17 0.24 -9.78 2.32
C SER A 17 0.31 -8.32 1.90
N LEU A 18 0.21 -8.03 0.60
CA LEU A 18 0.20 -6.65 0.10
C LEU A 18 -1.04 -5.89 0.55
N VAL A 19 -2.23 -6.45 0.31
CA VAL A 19 -3.51 -5.80 0.67
C VAL A 19 -3.60 -5.57 2.18
N GLN A 20 -3.23 -6.59 2.97
CA GLN A 20 -3.20 -6.48 4.43
C GLN A 20 -2.15 -5.48 4.91
N GLY A 21 -0.98 -5.43 4.26
CA GLY A 21 0.07 -4.46 4.58
C GLY A 21 -0.39 -3.02 4.35
N VAL A 22 -1.06 -2.75 3.22
CA VAL A 22 -1.63 -1.43 2.93
C VAL A 22 -2.66 -1.05 3.99
N GLU A 23 -3.59 -1.95 4.32
CA GLU A 23 -4.62 -1.70 5.33
C GLU A 23 -4.02 -1.50 6.72
N TYR A 24 -3.03 -2.30 7.10
CA TYR A 24 -2.40 -2.25 8.41
C TYR A 24 -1.63 -0.95 8.65
N TYR A 25 -0.98 -0.40 7.61
CA TYR A 25 -0.19 0.83 7.70
C TYR A 25 -0.90 2.07 7.15
N LYS A 26 -2.21 2.00 6.87
CA LYS A 26 -2.96 3.11 6.27
C LYS A 26 -2.94 4.41 7.10
N ASP A 27 -2.80 4.29 8.42
CA ASP A 27 -2.77 5.40 9.37
C ASP A 27 -1.36 5.66 9.93
N ALA A 28 -0.32 5.07 9.34
CA ALA A 28 1.05 5.28 9.79
C ALA A 28 1.46 6.76 9.66
N ASP A 29 2.22 7.27 10.64
CA ASP A 29 2.79 8.61 10.53
C ASP A 29 3.77 8.64 9.34
N PRO A 30 3.66 9.60 8.40
CA PRO A 30 4.61 9.80 7.31
C PRO A 30 6.09 9.82 7.72
N ALA A 31 6.39 10.27 8.94
CA ALA A 31 7.74 10.33 9.49
C ALA A 31 8.18 9.05 10.20
N ALA A 32 7.28 8.09 10.41
CA ALA A 32 7.59 6.83 11.09
C ALA A 32 8.50 5.93 10.23
N LYS A 33 9.32 5.13 10.93
CA LYS A 33 10.07 4.04 10.31
C LYS A 33 9.30 2.73 10.48
N VAL A 34 8.77 2.23 9.37
CA VAL A 34 8.07 0.95 9.32
C VAL A 34 9.01 -0.13 8.77
N PRO A 35 9.20 -1.27 9.47
CA PRO A 35 10.03 -2.36 8.96
C PRO A 35 9.56 -2.85 7.58
N GLY A 36 10.49 -2.93 6.62
CA GLY A 36 10.20 -3.36 5.25
C GLY A 36 9.74 -2.25 4.30
N LEU A 37 9.43 -1.05 4.80
CA LEU A 37 9.18 0.13 3.98
C LEU A 37 10.39 1.07 4.04
N MET A 38 10.83 1.58 2.89
CA MET A 38 11.83 2.65 2.86
C MET A 38 11.24 3.98 3.35
N HIS A 39 9.99 4.25 2.97
CA HIS A 39 9.24 5.45 3.34
C HIS A 39 7.76 5.10 3.52
N VAL A 40 7.13 5.66 4.55
CA VAL A 40 5.66 5.63 4.69
C VAL A 40 5.01 6.58 3.69
N GLN A 41 5.65 7.73 3.47
CA GLN A 41 5.29 8.71 2.45
C GLN A 41 6.38 8.75 1.37
N PHE A 42 6.07 8.28 0.16
CA PHE A 42 6.99 8.27 -0.97
C PHE A 42 6.63 9.38 -1.98
N GLY A 43 7.36 10.50 -1.92
CA GLY A 43 6.96 11.72 -2.62
C GLY A 43 5.60 12.19 -2.11
N ASP A 44 4.64 12.37 -3.02
CA ASP A 44 3.27 12.77 -2.69
C ASP A 44 2.30 11.60 -2.48
N TYR A 45 2.80 10.36 -2.31
CA TYR A 45 1.96 9.18 -2.06
C TYR A 45 2.21 8.55 -0.69
N HIS A 46 1.16 8.49 0.12
CA HIS A 46 1.11 7.72 1.36
C HIS A 46 0.82 6.24 1.06
N VAL A 47 1.15 5.33 1.99
CA VAL A 47 0.75 3.90 1.87
C VAL A 47 -0.76 3.75 1.62
N SER A 48 -1.58 4.59 2.27
CA SER A 48 -3.04 4.60 2.11
C SER A 48 -3.54 5.07 0.73
N ASP A 49 -2.69 5.69 -0.08
CA ASP A 49 -3.07 6.16 -1.41
C ASP A 49 -3.11 5.02 -2.44
N ILE A 50 -2.68 3.81 -2.05
CA ILE A 50 -2.82 2.60 -2.87
C ILE A 50 -4.28 2.15 -2.87
N GLU A 51 -4.92 2.23 -4.04
CA GLU A 51 -6.31 1.83 -4.26
C GLU A 51 -6.35 0.59 -5.16
N PHE A 52 -6.75 -0.55 -4.61
CA PHE A 52 -6.91 -1.78 -5.39
C PHE A 52 -8.23 -1.71 -6.19
N VAL A 53 -8.13 -1.59 -7.52
CA VAL A 53 -9.28 -1.35 -8.41
C VAL A 53 -9.70 -2.57 -9.23
N ALA A 54 -8.84 -3.57 -9.32
CA ALA A 54 -9.11 -4.81 -10.04
C ALA A 54 -8.24 -5.96 -9.52
N ALA A 55 -8.72 -7.19 -9.66
CA ALA A 55 -7.96 -8.40 -9.39
C ALA A 55 -8.40 -9.53 -10.33
N PHE A 56 -7.44 -10.36 -10.78
CA PHE A 56 -7.64 -11.49 -11.69
C PHE A 56 -6.87 -12.72 -11.20
#